data_AF-A0A9W8J0D3-F1
#
_entry.id   AF-A0A9W8J0D3-F1
#
_cell.length_a   1.000
_cell.length_b   1.000
_cell.length_c   1.000
_cell.angle_alpha   90.00
_cell.angle_beta   90.00
_cell.angle_gamma   90.00
#
_symmetry.space_group_name_H-M   'P 1'
#
loop_
_entity.id
_entity.type
_entity.pdbx_description
1 polymer ?
#
loop_
_entity_poly.entity_id
_entity_poly.type
_entity_poly.pdbx_seq_one_letter_code
_entity_poly.pdbx_strand_id
1 'polypeptide(L)'
;MGWKFRSISYDIESISTHIDKLAKFYEFLDGSNKIKNGTVPFPENQADLSCGVSIEFRNVSFSYSGDQLALKKVSFKIEQGQLCVIVGENGSGKSTILNLITRIYDVNEGEILLNGLDIRSLKLDDVRKAVAVLFQDYSIFPLNLAENIGYGDPNHAYDMDLIEQAAKLGGAEFILDLPHKFNTYLDKGQVLEAGNHASLMKKGGEYAGFWNLQAQDFL
;
A
#
# COMPACT_ATOMS: atom_id res chain seq x y z
N MET A 1 -3.06 -15.43 -55.61
CA MET A 1 -2.17 -14.31 -55.22
C MET A 1 -2.68 -13.47 -54.03
N GLY A 2 -3.98 -13.47 -53.69
CA GLY A 2 -4.53 -12.65 -52.59
C GLY A 2 -4.22 -13.08 -51.15
N TRP A 3 -3.81 -14.34 -50.91
CA TRP A 3 -3.55 -14.87 -49.56
C TRP A 3 -2.22 -14.37 -48.95
N LYS A 4 -1.21 -14.10 -49.79
CA LYS A 4 0.10 -13.58 -49.33
C LYS A 4 0.04 -12.10 -48.94
N PHE A 5 -0.78 -11.31 -49.63
CA PHE A 5 -0.92 -9.88 -49.32
C PHE A 5 -1.64 -9.66 -47.98
N ARG A 6 -2.65 -10.50 -47.70
CA ARG A 6 -3.41 -10.44 -46.45
C ARG A 6 -2.57 -10.86 -45.23
N SER A 7 -1.63 -11.80 -45.37
CA SER A 7 -0.72 -12.15 -44.27
C SER A 7 0.27 -11.03 -44.00
N ILE A 8 0.87 -10.44 -45.04
CA ILE A 8 1.80 -9.31 -44.88
C ILE A 8 1.12 -8.11 -44.21
N SER A 9 -0.13 -7.79 -44.58
CA SER A 9 -0.89 -6.73 -43.90
C SER A 9 -1.15 -7.05 -42.43
N TYR A 10 -1.49 -8.30 -42.10
CA TYR A 10 -1.69 -8.75 -40.72
C TYR A 10 -0.40 -8.71 -39.90
N ASP A 11 0.73 -9.10 -40.51
CA ASP A 11 2.05 -9.05 -39.88
C ASP A 11 2.50 -7.60 -39.62
N ILE A 12 2.19 -6.67 -40.53
CA ILE A 12 2.47 -5.23 -40.35
C ILE A 12 1.61 -4.62 -39.23
N GLU A 13 0.31 -4.93 -39.19
CA GLU A 13 -0.58 -4.49 -38.10
C GLU A 13 -0.14 -5.05 -36.74
N SER A 14 0.27 -6.32 -36.73
CA SER A 14 0.84 -6.97 -35.55
C SER A 14 2.13 -6.27 -35.09
N ILE A 15 3.07 -6.00 -36.00
CA ILE A 15 4.32 -5.28 -35.68
C ILE A 15 4.02 -3.88 -35.14
N SER A 16 3.10 -3.13 -35.77
CA SER A 16 2.69 -1.81 -35.29
C SER A 16 2.17 -1.88 -33.86
N THR A 17 1.30 -2.85 -33.56
CA THR A 17 0.75 -3.05 -32.22
C THR A 17 1.84 -3.40 -31.19
N HIS A 18 2.84 -4.20 -31.58
CA HIS A 18 3.96 -4.54 -30.71
C HIS A 18 4.88 -3.35 -30.46
N ILE A 19 5.10 -2.49 -31.47
CA ILE A 19 5.85 -1.25 -31.32
C ILE A 19 5.13 -0.29 -30.36
N ASP A 20 3.81 -0.15 -30.46
CA ASP A 20 3.03 0.70 -29.53
C ASP A 20 3.09 0.19 -28.09
N LYS A 21 3.05 -1.14 -27.90
CA LYS A 21 3.23 -1.76 -26.58
C LYS A 21 4.63 -1.52 -26.03
N LEU A 22 5.66 -1.67 -26.86
CA LEU A 22 7.04 -1.37 -26.47
C LEU A 22 7.19 0.10 -26.12
N ALA A 23 6.66 1.03 -26.93
CA ALA A 23 6.70 2.46 -26.64
C ALA A 23 6.09 2.77 -25.27
N LYS A 24 4.89 2.24 -24.97
CA LYS A 24 4.25 2.39 -23.65
C LYS A 24 5.05 1.77 -22.51
N PHE A 25 5.71 0.63 -22.75
CA PHE A 25 6.58 0.00 -21.75
C PHE A 25 7.83 0.84 -21.47
N TYR A 26 8.47 1.39 -22.51
CA TYR A 26 9.59 2.31 -22.34
C TYR A 26 9.16 3.62 -21.66
N GLU A 27 8.00 4.18 -22.02
CA GLU A 27 7.42 5.34 -21.32
C GLU A 27 7.18 5.05 -19.84
N PHE A 28 6.73 3.84 -19.50
CA PHE A 28 6.57 3.40 -18.12
C PHE A 28 7.91 3.26 -17.39
N LEU A 29 8.91 2.65 -18.02
CA LEU A 29 10.26 2.49 -17.45
C LEU A 29 10.96 3.84 -17.20
N ASP A 30 10.75 4.80 -18.10
CA ASP A 30 11.25 6.17 -17.96
C ASP A 30 10.43 7.01 -16.96
N GLY A 31 9.31 6.48 -16.48
CA GLY A 31 8.46 7.07 -15.47
C GLY A 31 9.19 7.23 -14.14
N SER A 32 9.71 8.42 -13.86
CA SER A 32 10.30 8.73 -12.55
C SER A 32 9.25 8.75 -11.43
N ASN A 33 9.64 8.32 -10.23
CA ASN A 33 8.79 8.41 -9.04
C ASN A 33 8.49 9.89 -8.74
N LYS A 34 7.20 10.26 -8.75
CA LYS A 34 6.77 11.64 -8.50
C LYS A 34 7.02 12.09 -7.06
N ILE A 35 7.01 11.17 -6.10
CA ILE A 35 7.26 11.47 -4.69
C ILE A 35 8.75 11.34 -4.41
N LYS A 36 9.39 12.48 -4.16
CA LYS A 36 10.82 12.53 -3.84
C LYS A 36 11.06 12.19 -2.38
N ASN A 37 12.07 11.37 -2.12
CA ASN A 37 12.48 11.09 -0.75
C ASN A 37 13.09 12.33 -0.10
N GLY A 38 12.73 12.61 1.15
CA GLY A 38 13.40 13.62 1.96
C GLY A 38 14.71 13.09 2.54
N THR A 39 15.47 13.97 3.19
CA THR A 39 16.78 13.66 3.77
C THR A 39 16.77 13.63 5.30
N VAL A 40 15.78 14.27 5.93
CA VAL A 40 15.69 14.40 7.38
C VAL A 40 15.15 13.08 7.97
N PRO A 41 15.89 12.43 8.89
CA PRO A 41 15.39 11.24 9.57
C PRO A 41 14.21 11.59 10.50
N PHE A 42 13.29 10.65 10.68
CA PHE A 42 12.14 10.79 11.59
C PHE A 42 11.72 9.45 12.23
N PRO A 43 11.37 9.42 13.52
CA PRO A 43 11.64 10.46 14.52
C PRO A 43 13.16 10.62 14.76
N GLU A 44 13.57 11.72 15.40
CA GLU A 44 14.96 11.84 15.88
C GLU A 44 15.28 10.78 16.95
N ASN A 45 14.28 10.41 17.76
CA ASN A 45 14.35 9.33 18.74
C ASN A 45 13.09 8.46 18.66
N GLN A 46 13.26 7.14 18.51
CA GLN A 46 12.13 6.20 18.41
C GLN A 46 11.23 6.20 19.66
N ALA A 47 11.77 6.56 20.84
CA ALA A 47 10.99 6.71 22.05
C ALA A 47 9.89 7.79 21.93
N ASP A 48 10.07 8.78 21.04
CA ASP A 48 9.15 9.90 20.89
C ASP A 48 7.82 9.49 20.22
N LEU A 49 7.80 8.37 19.48
CA LEU A 49 6.57 7.83 18.91
C LEU A 49 5.63 7.25 19.97
N SER A 50 6.13 6.92 21.17
CA SER A 50 5.30 6.32 22.23
C SER A 50 4.19 7.26 22.72
N CYS A 51 4.37 8.58 22.57
CA CYS A 51 3.38 9.61 22.89
C CYS A 51 2.45 9.95 21.71
N GLY A 52 2.65 9.31 20.55
CA GLY A 52 2.01 9.67 19.29
C GLY A 52 2.71 10.83 18.57
N VAL A 53 2.19 11.20 17.40
CA VAL A 53 2.70 12.29 16.57
C VAL A 53 1.65 13.40 16.44
N SER A 54 2.08 14.66 16.43
CA SER A 54 1.20 15.77 16.06
C SER A 54 1.20 15.95 14.54
N ILE A 55 0.04 16.26 13.98
CA ILE A 55 -0.16 16.50 12.55
C ILE A 55 -0.73 17.91 12.38
N GLU A 56 -0.13 18.74 11.54
CA GLU A 56 -0.61 20.08 11.25
C GLU A 56 -0.78 20.30 9.76
N PHE A 57 -1.96 20.72 9.33
CA PHE A 57 -2.25 21.20 7.98
C PHE A 57 -2.21 22.72 8.00
N ARG A 58 -1.45 23.33 7.08
CA ARG A 58 -1.38 24.79 6.92
C ARG A 58 -1.71 25.20 5.50
N ASN A 59 -2.91 25.75 5.32
CA ASN A 59 -3.43 26.28 4.06
C ASN A 59 -3.32 25.28 2.90
N VAL A 60 -3.58 24.00 3.17
CA VAL A 60 -3.38 22.92 2.21
C VAL A 60 -4.45 22.96 1.11
N SER A 61 -3.98 23.01 -0.14
CA SER A 61 -4.82 22.80 -1.32
C SER A 61 -4.27 21.63 -2.14
N PHE A 62 -5.18 20.79 -2.64
CA PHE A 62 -4.80 19.58 -3.38
C PHE A 62 -5.83 19.20 -4.45
N SER A 63 -5.34 18.71 -5.59
CA SER A 63 -6.09 18.12 -6.70
C SER A 63 -5.37 16.89 -7.25
N TYR A 64 -6.13 15.85 -7.62
CA TYR A 64 -5.57 14.64 -8.23
C TYR A 64 -5.18 14.83 -9.70
N SER A 65 -5.97 15.58 -10.48
CA SER A 65 -5.75 15.79 -11.93
C SER A 65 -5.52 17.26 -12.31
N GLY A 66 -5.58 18.18 -11.35
CA GLY A 66 -5.44 19.63 -11.58
C GLY A 66 -6.75 20.36 -11.89
N ASP A 67 -7.81 19.65 -12.31
CA ASP A 67 -9.06 20.30 -12.75
C ASP A 67 -9.96 20.71 -11.58
N GLN A 68 -10.04 19.87 -10.55
CA GLN A 68 -10.90 20.08 -9.39
C GLN A 68 -10.12 19.90 -8.10
N LEU A 69 -10.21 20.89 -7.20
CA LEU A 69 -9.62 20.81 -5.87
C LEU A 69 -10.42 19.83 -5.02
N ALA A 70 -9.74 18.78 -4.56
CA ALA A 70 -10.24 17.87 -3.54
C ALA A 70 -10.14 18.48 -2.14
N LEU A 71 -9.15 19.35 -1.89
CA LEU A 71 -9.00 20.16 -0.69
C LEU A 71 -8.67 21.60 -1.08
N LYS A 72 -9.19 22.58 -0.35
CA LYS A 72 -8.97 24.02 -0.62
C LYS A 72 -8.67 24.76 0.68
N LYS A 73 -7.43 25.23 0.83
CA LYS A 73 -6.94 26.02 1.99
C LYS A 73 -7.32 25.41 3.34
N VAL A 74 -7.17 24.10 3.49
CA VAL A 74 -7.49 23.38 4.72
C VAL A 74 -6.39 23.63 5.75
N SER A 75 -6.79 24.05 6.95
CA SER A 75 -5.90 24.30 8.08
C SER A 75 -6.48 23.72 9.36
N PHE A 76 -5.74 22.84 10.03
CA PHE A 76 -6.08 22.30 11.34
C PHE A 76 -4.84 21.66 11.98
N LYS A 77 -4.89 21.42 13.29
CA LYS A 77 -3.85 20.73 14.03
C LYS A 77 -4.45 19.62 14.87
N ILE A 78 -3.82 18.45 14.84
CA ILE A 78 -4.08 17.31 15.71
C ILE A 78 -2.87 17.21 16.64
N GLU A 79 -3.09 17.36 17.93
CA GLU A 79 -2.04 17.24 18.93
C GLU A 79 -1.66 15.77 19.18
N GLN A 80 -0.49 15.54 19.77
CA GLN A 80 -0.04 14.20 20.13
C GLN A 80 -1.06 13.49 21.04
N GLY A 81 -1.38 12.23 20.71
CA GLY A 81 -2.36 11.42 21.45
C GLY A 81 -3.82 11.87 21.30
N GLN A 82 -4.11 12.90 20.51
CA GLN A 82 -5.47 13.40 20.34
C GLN A 82 -6.28 12.54 19.37
N LEU A 83 -7.47 12.12 19.79
CA LEU A 83 -8.47 11.54 18.89
C LEU A 83 -9.13 12.66 18.05
N CYS A 84 -9.04 12.55 16.73
CA CYS A 84 -9.69 13.44 15.79
C CYS A 84 -10.70 12.66 14.93
N VAL A 85 -11.92 13.18 14.81
CA VAL A 85 -12.95 12.62 13.93
C VAL A 85 -13.27 13.63 12.83
N ILE A 86 -13.06 13.23 11.57
CA ILE A 86 -13.34 14.07 10.41
C ILE A 86 -14.68 13.65 9.80
N VAL A 87 -15.65 14.56 9.82
CA VAL A 87 -17.01 14.33 9.29
C VAL A 87 -17.27 15.21 8.07
N GLY A 88 -18.12 14.74 7.17
CA GLY A 88 -18.51 15.47 5.96
C GLY A 88 -19.16 14.56 4.92
N GLU A 89 -19.78 15.15 3.92
CA GLU A 89 -20.46 14.44 2.84
C GLU A 89 -19.51 13.59 1.98
N ASN A 90 -20.04 12.61 1.25
CA ASN A 90 -19.24 11.84 0.30
C ASN A 90 -18.61 12.77 -0.74
N GLY A 91 -17.30 12.61 -0.99
CA GLY A 91 -16.54 13.49 -1.87
C GLY A 91 -15.97 14.76 -1.20
N SER A 92 -16.21 14.99 0.10
CA SER A 92 -15.68 16.19 0.81
C SER A 92 -14.16 16.19 1.07
N GLY A 93 -13.41 15.22 0.55
CA GLY A 93 -11.95 15.14 0.71
C GLY A 93 -11.44 14.42 1.96
N LYS A 94 -12.28 13.72 2.72
CA LYS A 94 -11.87 12.98 3.94
C LYS A 94 -10.77 11.97 3.68
N SER A 95 -10.96 11.08 2.70
CA SER A 95 -9.94 10.09 2.33
C SER A 95 -8.69 10.75 1.74
N THR A 96 -8.85 11.91 1.09
CA THR A 96 -7.71 12.71 0.59
C THR A 96 -6.81 13.17 1.73
N ILE A 97 -7.37 13.56 2.88
CA ILE A 97 -6.56 13.91 4.07
C ILE A 97 -5.67 12.73 4.49
N LEU A 98 -6.22 11.51 4.56
CA LEU A 98 -5.45 10.30 4.90
C LEU A 98 -4.36 10.00 3.85
N ASN A 99 -4.67 10.15 2.57
CA ASN A 99 -3.71 9.94 1.49
C ASN A 99 -2.53 10.93 1.53
N LEU A 100 -2.78 12.16 1.98
CA LEU A 100 -1.75 13.18 2.13
C LEU A 100 -0.90 12.96 3.39
N ILE A 101 -1.51 12.54 4.51
CA ILE A 101 -0.77 12.19 5.75
C ILE A 101 0.17 11.00 5.51
N THR A 102 -0.28 10.00 4.76
CA THR A 102 0.53 8.82 4.40
C THR A 102 1.53 9.09 3.27
N ARG A 103 1.53 10.32 2.74
CA ARG A 103 2.39 10.78 1.65
C ARG A 103 2.34 9.86 0.42
N ILE A 104 1.14 9.37 0.10
CA ILE A 104 0.85 8.77 -1.21
C ILE A 104 0.84 9.87 -2.29
N TYR A 105 0.41 11.07 -1.90
CA TYR A 105 0.49 12.29 -2.71
C TYR A 105 1.17 13.41 -1.91
N ASP A 106 1.89 14.29 -2.62
CA ASP A 106 2.34 15.58 -2.07
C ASP A 106 1.29 16.66 -2.37
N VAL A 107 1.19 17.67 -1.50
CA VAL A 107 0.27 18.79 -1.64
C VAL A 107 0.64 19.69 -2.83
N ASN A 108 -0.36 20.35 -3.45
CA ASN A 108 -0.09 21.36 -4.49
C ASN A 108 0.30 22.71 -3.87
N GLU A 109 -0.39 23.11 -2.80
CA GLU A 109 -0.11 24.34 -2.04
C GLU A 109 -0.19 24.08 -0.54
N GLY A 110 0.53 24.90 0.23
CA GLY A 110 0.61 24.77 1.69
C GLY A 110 1.65 23.75 2.15
N GLU A 111 1.52 23.32 3.39
CA GLU A 111 2.40 22.35 4.02
C GLU A 111 1.64 21.46 5.01
N ILE A 112 2.15 20.24 5.18
CA ILE A 112 1.71 19.31 6.22
C ILE A 112 2.92 19.03 7.10
N LEU A 113 2.76 19.20 8.41
CA LEU A 113 3.83 19.03 9.38
C LEU A 113 3.58 17.81 10.26
N LEU A 114 4.63 17.01 10.46
CA LEU A 114 4.71 15.97 11.48
C LEU A 114 5.65 16.44 12.59
N ASN A 115 5.15 16.58 13.81
CA ASN A 115 5.88 17.17 14.94
C ASN A 115 6.56 18.51 14.60
N GLY A 116 5.91 19.33 13.76
CA GLY A 116 6.41 20.64 13.34
C GLY A 116 7.39 20.62 12.15
N LEU A 117 7.78 19.44 11.65
CA LEU A 117 8.64 19.30 10.46
C LEU A 117 7.80 19.03 9.22
N ASP A 118 8.10 19.71 8.10
CA ASP A 118 7.42 19.45 6.83
C ASP A 118 7.65 18.00 6.39
N ILE A 119 6.55 17.27 6.19
CA ILE A 119 6.55 15.85 5.80
C ILE A 119 7.34 15.58 4.52
N ARG A 120 7.50 16.60 3.65
CA ARG A 120 8.28 16.53 2.42
C ARG A 120 9.79 16.47 2.66
N SER A 121 10.25 17.08 3.75
CA SER A 121 11.67 17.08 4.15
C SER A 121 12.11 15.76 4.77
N LEU A 122 11.15 15.00 5.31
CA LEU A 122 11.38 13.74 6.01
C LEU A 122 11.65 12.58 5.04
N LYS A 123 12.44 11.60 5.49
CA LYS A 123 12.57 10.32 4.80
C LYS A 123 11.20 9.65 4.70
N LEU A 124 10.87 9.18 3.52
CA LEU A 124 9.56 8.61 3.23
C LEU A 124 9.30 7.31 4.01
N ASP A 125 10.34 6.49 4.20
CA ASP A 125 10.28 5.26 5.00
C ASP A 125 9.94 5.57 6.46
N ASP A 126 10.58 6.60 7.02
CA ASP A 126 10.38 7.09 8.37
C ASP A 126 8.94 7.63 8.59
N VAL A 127 8.41 8.41 7.64
CA VAL A 127 7.01 8.87 7.65
C VAL A 127 6.04 7.69 7.67
N ARG A 128 6.29 6.67 6.84
CA ARG A 128 5.41 5.49 6.73
C ARG A 128 5.50 4.57 7.95
N LYS A 129 6.64 4.51 8.62
CA LYS A 129 6.80 3.79 9.90
C LYS A 129 6.12 4.51 11.05
N ALA A 130 6.00 5.83 11.00
CA ALA A 130 5.36 6.63 12.04
C ALA A 130 3.82 6.65 11.94
N VAL A 131 3.23 6.21 10.82
CA VAL A 131 1.79 6.29 10.56
C VAL A 131 1.25 4.91 10.17
N ALA A 132 0.29 4.40 10.94
CA ALA A 132 -0.53 3.27 10.55
C ALA A 132 -1.86 3.76 9.93
N VAL A 133 -2.32 3.10 8.87
CA VAL A 133 -3.57 3.44 8.17
C VAL A 133 -4.39 2.18 7.88
N LEU A 134 -5.69 2.26 8.14
CA LEU A 134 -6.67 1.26 7.71
C LEU A 134 -7.58 1.91 6.68
N PHE A 135 -7.43 1.53 5.41
CA PHE A 135 -8.29 2.02 4.34
C PHE A 135 -9.64 1.31 4.33
N GLN A 136 -10.66 1.96 3.78
CA GLN A 136 -11.99 1.37 3.61
C GLN A 136 -11.92 0.13 2.71
N ASP A 137 -11.18 0.22 1.60
CA ASP A 137 -10.84 -0.90 0.73
C ASP A 137 -9.48 -1.46 1.17
N TYR A 138 -9.48 -2.32 2.18
CA TYR A 138 -8.28 -3.03 2.59
C TYR A 138 -8.11 -4.30 1.74
N SER A 139 -6.87 -4.59 1.34
CA SER A 139 -6.52 -5.81 0.61
C SER A 139 -5.82 -6.78 1.53
N ILE A 140 -6.36 -7.99 1.62
CA ILE A 140 -5.66 -9.13 2.24
C ILE A 140 -4.81 -9.78 1.16
N PHE A 141 -3.53 -10.00 1.45
CA PHE A 141 -2.64 -10.63 0.50
C PHE A 141 -2.96 -12.12 0.37
N PRO A 142 -2.72 -12.72 -0.81
CA PRO A 142 -2.78 -14.15 -1.03
C PRO A 142 -1.65 -14.86 -0.26
N LEU A 143 -1.73 -14.86 1.06
CA LEU A 143 -0.74 -15.32 2.03
C LEU A 143 -1.46 -15.97 3.22
N ASN A 144 -0.72 -16.67 4.09
CA ASN A 144 -1.32 -17.15 5.34
C ASN A 144 -1.54 -16.02 6.36
N LEU A 145 -2.31 -16.29 7.42
CA LEU A 145 -2.64 -15.31 8.45
C LEU A 145 -1.39 -14.76 9.17
N ALA A 146 -0.43 -15.62 9.52
CA ALA A 146 0.83 -15.16 10.13
C ALA A 146 1.60 -14.21 9.22
N GLU A 147 1.70 -14.54 7.93
CA GLU A 147 2.39 -13.70 6.93
C GLU A 147 1.67 -12.37 6.70
N ASN A 148 0.34 -12.35 6.68
CA ASN A 148 -0.43 -11.12 6.58
C ASN A 148 -0.21 -10.19 7.80
N ILE A 149 -0.11 -10.76 9.01
CA ILE A 149 0.18 -9.99 10.23
C ILE A 149 1.64 -9.52 10.23
N GLY A 150 2.57 -10.43 9.95
CA GLY A 150 4.01 -10.15 9.92
C GLY A 150 4.41 -9.12 8.87
N TYR A 151 3.62 -8.96 7.80
CA TYR A 151 3.81 -7.90 6.80
C TYR A 151 3.80 -6.48 7.42
N GLY A 152 3.12 -6.30 8.56
CA GLY A 152 3.11 -5.03 9.29
C GLY A 152 4.46 -4.65 9.92
N ASP A 153 5.34 -5.63 10.19
CA ASP A 153 6.70 -5.42 10.67
C ASP A 153 7.69 -6.37 9.96
N PRO A 154 8.21 -5.98 8.79
CA PRO A 154 9.10 -6.82 7.99
C PRO A 154 10.37 -7.30 8.72
N ASN A 155 10.83 -6.59 9.75
CA ASN A 155 12.03 -6.99 10.50
C ASN A 155 11.74 -8.18 11.43
N HIS A 156 10.49 -8.35 11.84
CA HIS A 156 10.03 -9.41 12.74
C HIS A 156 8.92 -10.26 12.11
N ALA A 157 8.86 -10.33 10.77
CA ALA A 157 7.77 -10.93 10.02
C ALA A 157 7.54 -12.43 10.29
N TYR A 158 8.50 -13.11 10.92
CA TYR A 158 8.46 -14.54 11.24
C TYR A 158 8.53 -14.83 12.75
N ASP A 159 8.48 -13.79 13.59
CA ASP A 159 8.46 -13.93 15.04
C ASP A 159 7.02 -14.27 15.50
N MET A 160 6.78 -15.55 15.76
CA MET A 160 5.44 -16.03 16.13
C MET A 160 4.94 -15.46 17.46
N ASP A 161 5.82 -15.16 18.42
CA ASP A 161 5.40 -14.60 19.71
C ASP A 161 4.85 -13.19 19.50
N LEU A 162 5.54 -12.38 18.68
CA LEU A 162 5.08 -11.05 18.30
C LEU A 162 3.82 -11.09 17.43
N ILE A 163 3.71 -12.03 16.51
CA ILE A 163 2.52 -12.22 15.65
C ILE A 163 1.29 -12.58 16.50
N GLU A 164 1.43 -13.53 17.43
CA GLU A 164 0.35 -13.91 18.34
C GLU A 164 -0.07 -12.76 19.25
N GLN A 165 0.92 -12.01 19.77
CA GLN A 165 0.66 -10.82 20.56
C GLN A 165 -0.08 -9.74 19.76
N ALA A 166 0.34 -9.46 18.52
CA ALA A 166 -0.28 -8.50 17.63
C ALA A 166 -1.72 -8.93 17.28
N ALA A 167 -1.95 -10.21 16.97
CA ALA A 167 -3.27 -10.76 16.70
C ALA A 167 -4.23 -10.54 17.89
N LYS A 168 -3.74 -10.81 19.10
CA LYS A 168 -4.52 -10.60 20.33
C LYS A 168 -4.84 -9.11 20.55
N LEU A 169 -3.86 -8.23 20.43
CA LEU A 169 -4.08 -6.78 20.59
C LEU A 169 -5.02 -6.22 19.51
N GLY A 170 -5.01 -6.80 18.31
CA GLY A 170 -5.91 -6.47 17.21
C GLY A 170 -7.33 -7.05 17.34
N GLY A 171 -7.63 -7.84 18.37
CA GLY A 171 -8.93 -8.49 18.57
C GLY A 171 -9.18 -9.68 17.63
N ALA A 172 -8.11 -10.33 17.16
CA ALA A 172 -8.15 -11.48 16.26
C ALA A 172 -7.96 -12.82 16.98
N GLU A 173 -8.44 -12.96 18.23
CA GLU A 173 -8.30 -14.20 19.00
C GLU A 173 -9.03 -15.39 18.36
N PHE A 174 -10.06 -15.13 17.54
CA PHE A 174 -10.80 -16.13 16.77
C PHE A 174 -9.90 -16.97 15.86
N ILE A 175 -8.70 -16.48 15.52
CA ILE A 175 -7.73 -17.24 14.72
C ILE A 175 -7.42 -18.59 15.40
N LEU A 176 -7.43 -18.66 16.73
CA LEU A 176 -7.16 -19.91 17.46
C LEU A 176 -8.24 -20.98 17.27
N ASP A 177 -9.45 -20.58 16.87
CA ASP A 177 -10.59 -21.46 16.59
C ASP A 177 -10.56 -22.00 15.16
N LEU A 178 -9.73 -21.43 14.28
CA LEU A 178 -9.58 -21.91 12.91
C LEU A 178 -8.84 -23.26 12.89
N PRO A 179 -9.22 -24.21 12.00
CA PRO A 179 -8.61 -25.55 11.97
C PRO A 179 -7.08 -25.53 11.78
N HIS A 180 -6.55 -24.51 11.12
CA HIS A 180 -5.11 -24.34 10.86
C HIS A 180 -4.51 -23.09 11.49
N LYS A 181 -5.27 -22.39 12.33
CA LYS A 181 -4.84 -21.20 13.08
C LYS A 181 -4.11 -20.20 12.18
N PHE A 182 -2.92 -19.76 12.56
CA PHE A 182 -2.08 -18.83 11.81
C PHE A 182 -1.62 -19.34 10.43
N ASN A 183 -1.69 -20.65 10.17
CA ASN A 183 -1.39 -21.25 8.86
C ASN A 183 -2.63 -21.32 7.95
N THR A 184 -3.72 -20.63 8.28
CA THR A 184 -4.89 -20.53 7.39
C THR A 184 -4.55 -19.59 6.25
N TYR A 185 -4.72 -20.05 5.01
CA TYR A 185 -4.40 -19.29 3.80
C TYR A 185 -5.60 -18.48 3.31
N LEU A 186 -5.36 -17.20 3.01
CA LEU A 186 -6.39 -16.26 2.55
C LEU A 186 -6.11 -15.83 1.11
N ASP A 187 -7.16 -15.57 0.33
CA ASP A 187 -7.11 -14.75 -0.89
C ASP A 187 -8.36 -13.89 -0.97
N LYS A 188 -8.20 -12.59 -1.22
CA LYS A 188 -9.31 -11.61 -1.28
C LYS A 188 -10.27 -11.70 -0.08
N GLY A 189 -9.74 -12.00 1.10
CA GLY A 189 -10.52 -12.15 2.33
C GLY A 189 -11.36 -13.43 2.44
N GLN A 190 -11.16 -14.41 1.54
CA GLN A 190 -11.75 -15.74 1.63
C GLN A 190 -10.70 -16.75 2.05
N VAL A 191 -11.11 -17.72 2.87
CA VAL A 191 -10.28 -18.88 3.19
C VAL A 191 -10.31 -19.82 1.98
N LEU A 192 -9.19 -19.91 1.26
CA LEU A 192 -9.09 -20.79 0.09
C LEU A 192 -8.62 -22.20 0.49
N GLU A 193 -7.54 -22.27 1.26
CA GLU A 193 -6.90 -23.51 1.64
C GLU A 193 -6.29 -23.39 3.03
N ALA A 194 -5.83 -24.52 3.56
CA ALA A 194 -5.32 -24.55 4.91
C ALA A 194 -4.14 -25.52 5.03
N GLY A 195 -3.03 -25.01 5.59
CA GLY A 195 -1.73 -25.67 5.59
C GLY A 195 -0.58 -24.67 5.48
N ASN A 196 0.65 -25.10 5.74
CA ASN A 196 1.86 -24.30 5.50
C ASN A 196 2.31 -24.37 4.03
N HIS A 197 3.21 -23.47 3.61
CA HIS A 197 3.74 -23.40 2.25
C HIS A 197 4.11 -24.78 1.67
N ALA A 198 4.95 -25.56 2.38
CA ALA A 198 5.38 -26.87 1.92
C ALA A 198 4.22 -27.86 1.71
N SER A 199 3.24 -27.86 2.62
CA SER A 199 2.07 -28.73 2.52
C SER A 199 1.13 -28.33 1.38
N LEU A 200 0.94 -27.03 1.14
CA LEU A 200 0.10 -26.49 0.08
C LEU A 200 0.75 -26.70 -1.30
N MET A 201 2.07 -26.49 -1.41
CA MET A 201 2.83 -26.81 -2.62
C MET A 201 2.73 -28.30 -2.98
N LYS A 202 2.78 -29.19 -1.99
CA LYS A 202 2.59 -30.64 -2.20
C LYS A 202 1.16 -31.00 -2.60
N LYS A 203 0.17 -30.28 -2.09
CA LYS A 203 -1.25 -30.50 -2.39
C LYS A 203 -1.60 -30.14 -3.84
N GLY A 204 -0.83 -29.24 -4.46
CA GLY A 204 -1.03 -28.83 -5.85
C GLY A 204 -2.33 -28.08 -6.10
N GLY A 205 -2.90 -27.45 -5.05
CA GLY A 205 -4.15 -26.70 -5.11
C GLY A 205 -3.99 -25.30 -5.73
N GLU A 206 -4.99 -24.44 -5.52
CA GLU A 206 -4.99 -23.05 -6.00
C GLU A 206 -3.78 -22.27 -5.47
N TYR A 207 -3.38 -22.49 -4.21
CA TYR A 207 -2.15 -21.91 -3.66
C TYR A 207 -0.93 -22.20 -4.53
N ALA A 208 -0.70 -23.49 -4.83
CA ALA A 208 0.44 -23.93 -5.62
C ALA A 208 0.36 -23.39 -7.06
N GLY A 209 -0.86 -23.28 -7.61
CA GLY A 209 -1.11 -22.65 -8.90
C GLY A 209 -0.66 -21.18 -8.93
N PHE A 210 -1.12 -20.36 -7.97
CA PHE A 210 -0.74 -18.95 -7.86
C PHE A 210 0.77 -18.78 -7.63
N TRP A 211 1.34 -19.59 -6.74
CA TRP A 211 2.76 -19.50 -6.41
C TRP A 211 3.66 -19.84 -7.61
N ASN A 212 3.30 -20.87 -8.39
CA ASN A 212 4.03 -21.23 -9.60
C ASN A 212 3.91 -20.17 -10.70
N LEU A 213 2.76 -19.48 -10.82
CA LEU A 213 2.59 -18.36 -11.75
C LEU A 213 3.48 -17.18 -11.35
N GLN A 214 3.50 -16.81 -10.07
CA GLN A 214 4.38 -15.76 -9.57
C GLN A 214 5.85 -16.10 -9.77
N ALA A 215 6.26 -17.34 -9.50
CA ALA A 215 7.64 -17.79 -9.68
C ALA A 215 8.09 -17.77 -11.16
N GLN A 216 7.17 -17.91 -12.11
CA GLN A 216 7.46 -17.79 -13.54
C GLN A 216 7.64 -16.35 -14.00
N ASP A 217 6.99 -15.37 -13.37
CA ASP A 217 7.16 -13.94 -13.71
C ASP A 217 8.49 -13.34 -13.20
N PHE A 218 9.24 -14.08 -12.37
CA PHE A 218 10.57 -13.68 -11.88
C PHE A 218 11.75 -14.39 -12.59
N LEU A 219 11.47 -15.25 -13.58
CA LEU A 219 12.47 -15.93 -14.44
C LEU A 219 12.38 -15.44 -15.89
#